data_AF-A0A5R8Y5J6-F1
#
_entry.id   AF-A0A5R8Y5J6-F1
#
_cell.length_a   1.000
_cell.length_b   1.000
_cell.length_c   1.000
_cell.angle_alpha   90.00
_cell.angle_beta   90.00
_cell.angle_gamma   90.00
#
_symmetry.space_group_name_H-M   'P 1'
#
loop_
_entity.id
_entity.type
_entity.pdbx_description
1 polymer ?
#
loop_
_entity_poly.entity_id
_entity_poly.type
_entity_poly.pdbx_seq_one_letter_code
_entity_poly.pdbx_strand_id
1 'polypeptide(L)' 'MKVIKVLGSGCKKCNQTAEMIEQKAQDLGVDITIEKVTDMQDILSYGVMSTPGVVVDEHVVHTGGLPTMASIGDWLA' A
#
# COMPACT_ATOMS: atom_id res chain seq x y z
N MET A 1 -13.22 -8.48 -0.56
CA MET A 1 -12.39 -7.72 -1.51
C MET A 1 -11.95 -6.44 -0.81
N LYS A 2 -10.66 -6.27 -0.51
CA LYS A 2 -10.12 -5.05 0.11
C LYS A 2 -9.50 -4.15 -0.96
N VAL A 3 -9.68 -2.84 -0.84
CA VAL A 3 -9.06 -1.87 -1.78
C VAL A 3 -7.80 -1.33 -1.14
N ILE A 4 -6.67 -1.46 -1.83
CA ILE A 4 -5.36 -1.05 -1.34
C ILE A 4 -4.76 -0.03 -2.27
N LYS A 5 -4.51 1.18 -1.79
CA LYS A 5 -3.88 2.24 -2.56
C LYS A 5 -2.42 2.37 -2.16
N VAL A 6 -1.52 2.17 -3.12
CA VAL A 6 -0.09 2.41 -2.95
C VAL A 6 0.21 3.82 -3.45
N LEU A 7 0.47 4.72 -2.50
CA LEU A 7 0.76 6.12 -2.69
C LEU A 7 2.25 6.31 -2.98
N GLY A 8 2.61 6.69 -4.19
CA GLY A 8 3.99 7.05 -4.52
C GLY A 8 4.26 7.21 -5.99
N SER A 9 5.32 7.95 -6.32
CA SER A 9 5.73 8.31 -7.69
C SER A 9 6.29 7.14 -8.53
N GLY A 10 6.02 5.89 -8.15
CA GLY A 10 6.46 4.71 -8.90
C GLY A 10 7.93 4.33 -8.72
N CYS A 11 8.60 4.81 -7.66
CA CYS A 11 9.97 4.41 -7.38
C CYS A 11 10.06 2.91 -7.03
N LYS A 12 11.27 2.33 -7.10
CA LYS A 12 11.51 0.89 -6.86
C LYS A 12 10.86 0.36 -5.57
N LYS A 13 10.87 1.18 -4.51
CA LYS A 13 10.26 0.82 -3.22
C LYS A 13 8.73 0.75 -3.29
N CYS A 14 8.07 1.63 -4.05
CA CYS A 14 6.61 1.61 -4.20
C CYS A 14 6.15 0.33 -4.92
N ASN A 15 6.86 -0.04 -5.99
CA ASN A 15 6.56 -1.28 -6.72
C ASN A 15 6.78 -2.52 -5.84
N GLN A 16 7.89 -2.55 -5.11
CA GLN A 16 8.17 -3.64 -4.17
C GLN A 16 7.09 -3.75 -3.07
N THR A 17 6.60 -2.63 -2.53
CA THR A 17 5.49 -2.65 -1.58
C THR A 17 4.22 -3.27 -2.18
N ALA A 18 3.86 -2.90 -3.42
CA ALA A 18 2.71 -3.48 -4.11
C ALA A 18 2.86 -4.99 -4.31
N GLU A 19 4.02 -5.45 -4.77
CA GLU A 19 4.33 -6.88 -4.95
C GLU A 19 4.24 -7.67 -3.64
N MET A 20 4.78 -7.12 -2.54
CA MET A 20 4.70 -7.76 -1.22
C MET A 20 3.25 -7.90 -0.73
N ILE A 21 2.42 -6.89 -1.00
CA ILE A 21 0.99 -6.90 -0.65
C ILE A 21 0.25 -7.95 -1.47
N GLU A 22 0.47 -8.00 -2.78
CA GLU A 22 -0.09 -9.02 -3.69
C GLU A 22 0.28 -10.43 -3.24
N GLN A 23 1.57 -10.67 -2.97
CA GLN A 23 2.04 -11.98 -2.52
C GLN A 23 1.38 -12.38 -1.20
N LYS A 24 1.31 -11.47 -0.22
CA LYS A 24 0.72 -11.78 1.08
C LYS A 24 -0.79 -12.00 0.99
N ALA A 25 -1.49 -11.27 0.14
CA ALA A 25 -2.91 -11.47 -0.11
C ALA A 25 -3.18 -12.83 -0.75
N GLN A 26 -2.35 -13.23 -1.71
CA GLN A 26 -2.42 -14.55 -2.32
C GLN A 26 -2.17 -15.66 -1.28
N ASP A 27 -1.17 -15.50 -0.41
CA ASP A 27 -0.87 -16.45 0.68
C ASP A 27 -2.05 -16.59 1.67
N LEU A 28 -2.77 -15.50 1.93
CA LEU A 28 -3.94 -15.48 2.82
C LEU A 28 -5.25 -15.85 2.11
N GLY A 29 -5.26 -16.01 0.79
CA GLY A 29 -6.47 -16.23 0.00
C GLY A 29 -7.45 -15.06 0.03
N VAL A 30 -6.95 -13.84 0.21
CA VAL A 30 -7.76 -12.61 0.30
C VAL A 30 -7.77 -11.92 -1.05
N ASP A 31 -8.97 -11.67 -1.59
CA ASP A 31 -9.11 -10.84 -2.78
C ASP A 31 -8.79 -9.37 -2.44
N ILE A 32 -7.81 -8.81 -3.13
CA ILE A 32 -7.42 -7.41 -3.03
C ILE A 32 -7.45 -6.72 -4.39
N THR A 33 -7.56 -5.39 -4.38
CA THR A 33 -7.36 -4.56 -5.56
C THR A 33 -6.28 -3.54 -5.23
N ILE A 34 -5.18 -3.55 -6.00
CA ILE A 34 -4.09 -2.59 -5.82
C ILE A 34 -4.27 -1.43 -6.79
N GLU A 35 -4.41 -0.23 -6.25
CA GLU A 35 -4.43 1.02 -6.99
C GLU A 35 -3.11 1.78 -6.75
N LYS A 36 -2.42 2.15 -7.81
CA LYS A 36 -1.19 2.96 -7.70
C LYS A 36 -1.57 4.43 -7.86
N VAL A 37 -1.47 5.18 -6.77
CA VAL A 37 -1.73 6.62 -6.78
C VAL A 37 -0.39 7.33 -6.91
N THR A 38 -0.17 7.93 -8.07
CA THR A 38 1.04 8.69 -8.39
C THR A 38 0.82 10.20 -8.31
N ASP A 39 -0.44 10.64 -8.20
CA ASP A 39 -0.79 12.06 -8.14
C ASP A 39 -0.39 12.65 -6.78
N MET A 40 0.39 13.73 -6.80
CA MET A 40 0.90 14.34 -5.57
C MET A 40 -0.21 14.97 -4.71
N GLN A 41 -1.26 15.50 -5.33
CA GLN A 41 -2.40 16.09 -4.60
C GLN A 41 -3.14 15.01 -3.83
N ASP A 42 -3.40 13.87 -4.45
CA ASP A 42 -4.02 12.73 -3.79
C ASP A 42 -3.16 12.23 -2.63
N ILE A 43 -1.85 12.03 -2.85
CA ILE A 43 -0.91 11.58 -1.79
C ILE A 43 -0.94 12.53 -0.59
N LEU A 44 -0.91 13.84 -0.84
CA LEU A 44 -0.97 14.86 0.21
C LEU A 44 -2.34 14.92 0.90
N SER A 45 -3.43 14.64 0.17
CA SER A 45 -4.78 14.59 0.75
C SER A 45 -4.95 13.49 1.80
N TYR A 46 -4.20 12.38 1.64
CA TYR A 46 -4.08 11.33 2.66
C TYR A 46 -3.12 11.69 3.82
N GLY A 47 -2.50 12.88 3.80
CA GLY A 47 -1.53 13.31 4.82
C GLY A 47 -0.18 12.58 4.75
N VAL A 48 0.13 11.91 3.64
CA VAL A 48 1.39 11.17 3.49
C VAL A 48 2.50 12.11 3.07
N MET A 49 3.38 12.45 4.02
CA MET A 49 4.57 13.28 3.76
C MET A 49 5.78 12.50 3.23
N SER A 50 5.79 11.18 3.40
CA SER A 50 6.89 10.31 2.98
C SER A 50 6.35 9.09 2.25
N THR A 51 6.71 8.96 0.98
CA THR A 51 6.37 7.80 0.17
C THR A 51 7.43 6.70 0.31
N PRO A 52 7.06 5.41 0.14
CA PRO A 52 5.74 4.87 -0.20
C PRO A 52 4.72 5.00 0.94
N GLY A 53 3.50 5.41 0.63
CA GLY A 53 2.35 5.29 1.52
C GLY A 53 1.47 4.10 1.12
N VAL A 54 0.81 3.47 2.09
CA VAL A 54 -0.18 2.41 1.84
C VAL A 54 -1.47 2.79 2.54
N VAL A 55 -2.56 2.73 1.80
CA VAL A 55 -3.92 2.95 2.26
C VAL A 55 -4.69 1.66 2.07
N VAL A 56 -5.45 1.25 3.08
CA VAL A 56 -6.33 0.08 3.02
C VAL A 56 -7.72 0.56 3.42
N ASP A 57 -8.71 0.35 2.56
CA ASP A 57 -10.09 0.78 2.78
C ASP A 57 -10.20 2.27 3.21
N GLU A 58 -9.56 3.16 2.44
CA GLU A 58 -9.43 4.61 2.68
C GLU A 58 -8.66 5.03 3.96
N HIS A 59 -8.04 4.10 4.68
CA HIS A 59 -7.24 4.39 5.87
C HIS A 59 -5.74 4.22 5.61
N VAL A 60 -4.95 5.23 5.94
CA VAL A 60 -3.50 5.15 5.85
C VAL A 60 -2.97 4.20 6.92
N VAL A 61 -2.36 3.09 6.49
CA VAL A 61 -1.79 2.06 7.39
C VAL A 61 -0.27 2.09 7.43
N HIS A 62 0.36 2.73 6.43
CA HIS A 62 1.82 2.82 6.34
C HIS A 62 2.25 4.09 5.63
N THR A 63 3.34 4.70 6.11
CA THR A 63 3.96 5.86 5.47
C THR A 63 5.47 5.78 5.59
N GLY A 64 6.16 5.91 4.46
CA GLY A 64 7.61 5.99 4.38
C GLY A 64 8.29 4.63 4.50
N GLY A 65 9.34 4.43 3.71
CA GLY A 65 10.11 3.18 3.73
C GLY A 65 9.34 1.96 3.23
N LEU A 66 9.99 0.79 3.28
CA LEU A 66 9.36 -0.49 2.93
C LEU A 66 8.67 -1.09 4.16
N PRO A 67 7.43 -1.58 4.03
CA PRO A 67 6.78 -2.29 5.12
C PRO A 67 7.32 -3.71 5.29
N THR A 68 6.94 -4.37 6.38
CA THR A 68 7.30 -5.76 6.66
C THR A 68 6.16 -6.71 6.28
N MET A 69 6.47 -7.97 5.96
CA MET A 69 5.44 -8.98 5.66
C MET A 69 4.48 -9.24 6.83
N ALA A 70 4.92 -8.99 8.07
CA ALA A 70 4.07 -9.07 9.25
C ALA A 70 3.01 -7.96 9.24
N SER A 71 3.44 -6.70 9.08
CA SER A 71 2.54 -5.54 8.99
C SER A 71 1.54 -5.70 7.85
N ILE A 72 1.98 -6.19 6.68
CA ILE A 72 1.08 -6.46 5.56
C ILE A 72 0.03 -7.51 5.93
N GLY A 73 0.44 -8.57 6.64
CA GLY A 73 -0.49 -9.55 7.16
C GLY A 73 -1.56 -8.93 8.06
N ASP A 74 -1.17 -8.03 8.96
CA ASP A 74 -2.09 -7.36 9.88
C ASP A 74 -3.12 -6.47 9.15
N TRP A 75 -2.75 -5.87 8.01
CA TRP A 75 -3.68 -5.06 7.21
C TRP A 75 -4.69 -5.90 6.42
N LEU A 76 -4.25 -7.09 6.01
CA LEU A 76 -5.04 -8.00 5.18
C LEU A 76 -5.92 -8.95 5.99
N ALA A 77 -5.61 -9.14 7.28
CA ALA A 77 -6.37 -9.95 8.24
C ALA A 77 -7.82 -9.46 8.46
#